data_AF-A0A4U8VWT2-F1
#
_entry.id   AF-A0A4U8VWT2-F1
#
_cell.length_a   1.000
_cell.length_b   1.000
_cell.length_c   1.000
_cell.angle_alpha   90.00
_cell.angle_beta   90.00
_cell.angle_gamma   90.00
#
_symmetry.space_group_name_H-M   'P 1'
#
loop_
_entity.id
_entity.type
_entity.pdbx_description
1 polymer ?
#
loop_
_entity_poly.entity_id
_entity_poly.type
_entity_poly.pdbx_seq_one_letter_code
_entity_poly.pdbx_strand_id
1 'polypeptide(L)'
;MTYAVVRQGVQIPPVELEPVHEVLRFLTDHVDGLLVKTRQSDAPPAAFFHDEGCQDYFHSLYSGTTEEFLFAYRALAQRLANAMNGTSKEGLLVGLRVNNAGPAGTVAGVLKLEIVTPNGAALQSNADGSRVRLEAVQDLLDRPGQLQKSAIVTSALATERVFCGDQLYTQSKYFPRSLGIQVHPRPRAALASMLEVAREVAPELGGVLAAAVRTCSAGGVKSVLAEAAKKVPELTAVRQEEIAARLGARAEPVLELDPTRAIKATYKIGDITVSGPASDVEQLISVCESPDGRWRVTIDSDSQPRLRYH
;
A
#
# COMPACT_ATOMS: atom_id res chain seq x y z
N MET A 1 -42.53 12.05 -0.77
CA MET A 1 -41.09 11.85 -1.03
C MET A 1 -40.95 10.62 -1.90
N THR A 2 -40.17 10.72 -2.98
CA THR A 2 -39.98 9.64 -3.95
C THR A 2 -38.49 9.34 -4.02
N TYR A 3 -38.12 8.08 -3.77
CA TYR A 3 -36.73 7.61 -3.81
C TYR A 3 -36.50 6.82 -5.10
N ALA A 4 -35.38 7.05 -5.78
CA ALA A 4 -34.92 6.19 -6.87
C ALA A 4 -33.69 5.41 -6.43
N VAL A 5 -33.76 4.08 -6.55
CA VAL A 5 -32.64 3.17 -6.23
C VAL A 5 -31.72 3.06 -7.43
N VAL A 6 -30.44 3.38 -7.26
CA VAL A 6 -29.45 3.24 -8.34
C VAL A 6 -28.88 1.81 -8.29
N ARG A 7 -29.22 0.98 -9.28
CA ARG A 7 -28.66 -0.37 -9.46
C ARG A 7 -27.94 -0.48 -10.79
N GLN A 8 -26.96 -1.38 -10.85
CA GLN A 8 -26.30 -1.74 -12.11
C GLN A 8 -27.37 -2.18 -13.14
N GLY A 9 -27.37 -1.56 -14.32
CA GLY A 9 -28.31 -1.86 -15.41
C GLY A 9 -29.63 -1.07 -15.42
N VAL A 10 -29.87 -0.18 -14.44
CA VAL A 10 -31.07 0.68 -14.42
C VAL A 10 -30.75 2.04 -15.06
N GLN A 11 -31.44 2.38 -16.15
CA GLN A 11 -31.36 3.72 -16.75
C GLN A 11 -32.17 4.71 -15.91
N ILE A 12 -31.49 5.74 -15.42
CA ILE A 12 -32.11 6.88 -14.74
C ILE A 12 -32.09 8.05 -15.72
N PRO A 13 -33.21 8.78 -15.92
CA PRO A 13 -33.23 9.97 -16.74
C PRO A 13 -32.21 11.01 -16.25
N PRO A 14 -31.69 11.89 -17.13
CA PRO A 14 -30.71 12.89 -16.74
C PRO A 14 -31.32 13.88 -15.74
N VAL A 15 -30.66 14.05 -14.60
CA VAL A 15 -31.10 14.92 -13.51
C VAL A 15 -29.90 15.75 -13.01
N GLU A 16 -30.16 17.00 -12.60
CA GLU A 16 -29.13 17.85 -12.01
C GLU A 16 -28.88 17.42 -10.56
N LEU A 17 -27.62 17.08 -10.25
CA LEU A 17 -27.19 16.63 -8.91
C LEU A 17 -26.77 17.81 -8.05
N GLU A 18 -27.36 17.93 -6.86
CA GLU A 18 -26.94 18.95 -5.88
C GLU A 18 -25.70 18.51 -5.08
N PRO A 19 -24.74 19.42 -4.79
CA PRO A 19 -23.56 19.10 -3.97
C PRO A 19 -23.92 18.84 -2.50
N VAL A 20 -23.44 17.72 -1.94
CA VAL A 20 -23.57 17.42 -0.50
C VAL A 20 -22.27 17.77 0.22
N HIS A 21 -22.28 18.86 1.00
CA HIS A 21 -21.08 19.42 1.64
C HIS A 21 -20.42 18.45 2.63
N GLU A 22 -21.20 17.62 3.32
CA GLU A 22 -20.69 16.63 4.26
C GLU A 22 -19.96 15.48 3.57
N VAL A 23 -20.37 15.12 2.35
CA VAL A 23 -19.68 14.12 1.51
C VAL A 23 -18.32 14.66 1.08
N LEU A 24 -18.26 15.95 0.69
CA LEU A 24 -16.99 16.59 0.34
C LEU A 24 -16.02 16.58 1.53
N ARG A 25 -16.47 17.00 2.72
CA ARG A 25 -15.64 16.94 3.95
C ARG A 25 -15.17 15.52 4.24
N PHE A 26 -16.08 14.55 4.20
CA PHE A 26 -15.77 13.14 4.42
C PHE A 26 -14.70 12.61 3.45
N LEU A 27 -14.80 12.92 2.17
CA LEU A 27 -13.82 12.50 1.16
C LEU A 27 -12.47 13.22 1.35
N THR A 28 -12.48 14.50 1.71
CA THR A 28 -11.27 15.26 2.04
C THR A 28 -10.55 14.66 3.24
N ASP A 29 -11.26 14.34 4.33
CA ASP A 29 -10.68 13.71 5.52
C ASP A 29 -10.01 12.36 5.19
N HIS A 30 -10.60 11.59 4.26
CA HIS A 30 -10.01 10.34 3.78
C HIS A 30 -8.74 10.56 2.96
N VAL A 31 -8.73 11.55 2.07
CA VAL A 31 -7.54 11.92 1.30
C VAL A 31 -6.43 12.38 2.23
N ASP A 32 -6.73 13.25 3.18
CA ASP A 32 -5.74 13.74 4.15
C ASP A 32 -5.21 12.59 5.03
N GLY A 33 -6.09 11.72 5.52
CA GLY A 33 -5.70 10.52 6.26
C GLY A 33 -4.80 9.57 5.47
N LEU A 34 -5.04 9.43 4.16
CA LEU A 34 -4.16 8.67 3.26
C LEU A 34 -2.79 9.33 3.10
N LEU A 35 -2.75 10.64 2.86
CA LEU A 35 -1.50 11.38 2.73
C LEU A 35 -0.67 11.40 4.02
N VAL A 36 -1.32 11.36 5.19
CA VAL A 36 -0.61 11.17 6.47
C VAL A 36 -0.02 9.77 6.55
N LYS A 37 -0.77 8.74 6.14
CA LYS A 37 -0.29 7.34 6.14
C LYS A 37 0.90 7.13 5.22
N THR A 38 0.96 7.77 4.06
CA THR A 38 2.10 7.65 3.13
C THR A 38 3.40 8.25 3.68
N ARG A 39 3.32 9.13 4.70
CA ARG A 39 4.47 9.73 5.38
C ARG A 39 4.95 8.95 6.61
N GLN A 40 4.25 7.88 6.99
CA GLN A 40 4.66 7.05 8.12
C GLN A 40 5.96 6.30 7.81
N SER A 41 6.75 6.01 8.85
CA SER A 41 8.09 5.45 8.71
C SER A 41 8.16 4.07 8.04
N ASP A 42 7.06 3.30 8.07
CA ASP A 42 6.96 1.97 7.45
C ASP A 42 5.81 1.93 6.42
N ALA A 43 5.46 3.11 5.89
CA ALA A 43 4.51 3.20 4.79
C ALA A 43 5.07 2.46 3.57
N PRO A 44 4.22 1.77 2.79
CA PRO A 44 4.64 1.26 1.50
C PRO A 44 5.11 2.44 0.63
N PRO A 45 6.20 2.28 -0.15
CA PRO A 45 6.59 3.30 -1.11
C PRO A 45 5.47 3.48 -2.17
N ALA A 46 5.49 4.60 -2.86
CA ALA A 46 4.57 4.79 -3.99
C ALA A 46 4.82 3.68 -5.04
N ALA A 47 3.74 3.06 -5.46
CA ALA A 47 3.70 2.01 -6.47
C ALA A 47 3.95 2.58 -7.87
N PHE A 48 4.27 1.72 -8.84
CA PHE A 48 4.40 2.09 -10.24
C PHE A 48 3.20 1.64 -11.07
N PHE A 49 2.88 2.39 -12.12
CA PHE A 49 2.07 1.87 -13.21
C PHE A 49 2.91 0.89 -14.05
N HIS A 50 2.33 -0.27 -14.37
CA HIS A 50 2.89 -1.22 -15.34
C HIS A 50 2.05 -1.30 -16.63
N ASP A 51 0.94 -0.56 -16.68
CA ASP A 51 0.04 -0.41 -17.82
C ASP A 51 -0.04 1.09 -18.14
N GLU A 52 0.55 1.49 -19.27
CA GLU A 52 0.59 2.89 -19.74
C GLU A 52 -0.83 3.47 -19.92
N GLY A 53 -1.80 2.65 -20.35
CA GLY A 53 -3.18 3.11 -20.49
C GLY A 53 -3.83 3.45 -19.14
N CYS A 54 -3.47 2.73 -18.07
CA CYS A 54 -3.92 3.09 -16.73
C CYS A 54 -3.23 4.36 -16.23
N GLN A 55 -1.94 4.55 -16.51
CA GLN A 55 -1.24 5.79 -16.20
C GLN A 55 -1.92 7.00 -16.87
N ASP A 56 -2.30 6.88 -18.14
CA ASP A 56 -3.01 7.95 -18.87
C ASP A 56 -4.39 8.24 -18.28
N TYR A 57 -5.11 7.21 -17.81
CA TYR A 57 -6.37 7.43 -17.09
C TYR A 57 -6.16 8.19 -15.78
N PHE A 58 -5.15 7.84 -14.99
CA PHE A 58 -4.83 8.58 -13.76
C PHE A 58 -4.37 10.01 -14.05
N HIS A 59 -3.64 10.23 -15.14
CA HIS A 59 -3.30 11.57 -15.62
C HIS A 59 -4.56 12.36 -15.99
N SER A 60 -5.50 11.74 -16.69
CA SER A 60 -6.79 12.34 -17.05
C SER A 60 -7.66 12.66 -15.83
N LEU A 61 -7.64 11.81 -14.78
CA LEU A 61 -8.28 12.13 -13.50
C LEU A 61 -7.65 13.35 -12.84
N TYR A 62 -6.34 13.53 -13.00
CA TYR A 62 -5.56 14.59 -12.36
C TYR A 62 -5.72 15.95 -13.07
N SER A 63 -5.43 16.00 -14.37
CA SER A 63 -5.33 17.26 -15.14
C SER A 63 -6.28 17.35 -16.33
N GLY A 64 -7.04 16.29 -16.63
CA GLY A 64 -7.96 16.26 -17.76
C GLY A 64 -9.15 17.23 -17.62
N THR A 65 -9.79 17.50 -18.74
CA THR A 65 -11.11 18.10 -18.83
C THR A 65 -12.16 17.25 -18.11
N THR A 66 -13.36 17.79 -17.90
CA THR A 66 -14.47 17.03 -17.28
C THR A 66 -14.82 15.78 -18.10
N GLU A 67 -14.76 15.86 -19.43
CA GLU A 67 -15.04 14.71 -20.31
C GLU A 67 -13.97 13.63 -20.18
N GLU A 68 -12.69 14.00 -20.24
CA GLU A 68 -11.55 13.09 -20.06
C GLU A 68 -11.56 12.45 -18.66
N PHE A 69 -11.91 13.23 -17.62
CA PHE A 69 -12.06 12.72 -16.26
C PHE A 69 -13.13 11.63 -16.19
N LEU A 70 -14.32 11.90 -16.74
CA LEU A 70 -15.43 10.94 -16.70
C LEU A 70 -15.15 9.69 -17.53
N PHE A 71 -14.48 9.85 -18.68
CA PHE A 71 -14.05 8.74 -19.51
C PHE A 71 -13.05 7.85 -18.77
N ALA A 72 -11.99 8.44 -18.21
CA ALA A 72 -10.98 7.74 -17.44
C ALA A 72 -11.58 7.02 -16.22
N TYR A 73 -12.46 7.70 -15.47
CA TYR A 73 -13.16 7.09 -14.35
C TYR A 73 -13.99 5.86 -14.78
N ARG A 74 -14.76 5.96 -15.86
CA ARG A 74 -15.54 4.82 -16.40
C ARG A 74 -14.64 3.67 -16.84
N ALA A 75 -13.52 3.96 -17.50
CA ALA A 75 -12.57 2.94 -17.92
C ALA A 75 -11.97 2.20 -16.71
N LEU A 76 -11.54 2.93 -15.68
CA LEU A 76 -11.01 2.34 -14.43
C LEU A 76 -12.08 1.54 -13.68
N ALA A 77 -13.32 2.04 -13.62
CA ALA A 77 -14.43 1.34 -13.01
C ALA A 77 -14.77 0.03 -13.74
N GLN A 78 -14.80 0.06 -15.07
CA GLN A 78 -15.05 -1.13 -15.88
C GLN A 78 -13.94 -2.19 -15.69
N ARG A 79 -12.67 -1.76 -15.65
CA ARG A 79 -11.54 -2.66 -15.39
C ARG A 79 -11.64 -3.31 -14.01
N LEU A 80 -11.97 -2.53 -12.98
CA LEU A 80 -12.18 -3.05 -11.63
C LEU A 80 -13.35 -4.03 -11.60
N ALA A 81 -14.47 -3.69 -12.22
CA ALA A 81 -15.65 -4.56 -12.30
C ALA A 81 -15.33 -5.88 -13.01
N ASN A 82 -14.60 -5.84 -14.12
CA ASN A 82 -14.17 -7.04 -14.85
C ASN A 82 -13.21 -7.92 -14.03
N ALA A 83 -12.39 -7.32 -13.17
CA ALA A 83 -11.49 -8.04 -12.28
C ALA A 83 -12.20 -8.63 -11.05
N MET A 84 -13.37 -8.09 -10.68
CA MET A 84 -14.18 -8.60 -9.57
C MET A 84 -14.94 -9.85 -10.01
N ASN A 85 -14.47 -11.01 -9.57
CA ASN A 85 -15.05 -12.34 -9.87
C ASN A 85 -16.33 -12.67 -9.05
N GLY A 86 -17.10 -11.67 -8.59
CA GLY A 86 -18.29 -11.87 -7.76
C GLY A 86 -18.04 -12.32 -6.31
N THR A 87 -16.79 -12.65 -5.92
CA THR A 87 -16.43 -12.99 -4.52
C THR A 87 -16.00 -11.77 -3.69
N SER A 88 -15.77 -10.63 -4.36
CA SER A 88 -15.40 -9.38 -3.72
C SER A 88 -16.63 -8.72 -3.13
N LYS A 89 -16.53 -8.28 -1.86
CA LYS A 89 -17.58 -7.46 -1.23
C LYS A 89 -17.97 -6.28 -2.12
N GLU A 90 -19.28 -6.05 -2.21
CA GLU A 90 -19.87 -4.86 -2.81
C GLU A 90 -19.23 -3.60 -2.19
N GLY A 91 -19.02 -2.60 -3.02
CA GLY A 91 -18.31 -1.39 -2.64
C GLY A 91 -18.65 -0.25 -3.58
N LEU A 92 -18.59 0.98 -3.07
CA LEU A 92 -18.74 2.18 -3.87
C LEU A 92 -17.37 2.59 -4.38
N LEU A 93 -17.20 2.66 -5.71
CA LEU A 93 -16.03 3.29 -6.30
C LEU A 93 -16.30 4.79 -6.45
N VAL A 94 -15.36 5.61 -6.02
CA VAL A 94 -15.43 7.07 -6.09
C VAL A 94 -14.21 7.56 -6.83
N GLY A 95 -14.41 8.20 -7.97
CA GLY A 95 -13.38 9.00 -8.64
C GLY A 95 -13.37 10.40 -8.06
N LEU A 96 -12.19 10.94 -7.75
CA LEU A 96 -12.06 12.28 -7.19
C LEU A 96 -10.90 13.05 -7.81
N ARG A 97 -11.06 14.37 -7.81
CA ARG A 97 -10.01 15.36 -8.00
C ARG A 97 -10.25 16.48 -7.00
N VAL A 98 -9.27 16.70 -6.13
CA VAL A 98 -9.32 17.69 -5.05
C VAL A 98 -8.13 18.63 -5.22
N ASN A 99 -8.42 19.92 -5.34
CA ASN A 99 -7.38 20.94 -5.28
C ASN A 99 -7.09 21.21 -3.81
N ASN A 100 -6.01 20.62 -3.28
CA ASN A 100 -5.60 20.84 -1.91
C ASN A 100 -4.66 22.06 -1.85
N ALA A 101 -4.89 22.97 -0.90
CA ALA A 101 -4.03 24.14 -0.69
C ALA A 101 -2.70 23.79 0.04
N GLY A 102 -2.55 22.54 0.50
CA GLY A 102 -1.35 22.05 1.17
C GLY A 102 -0.20 21.64 0.21
N PRO A 103 0.94 21.17 0.76
CA PRO A 103 2.14 20.84 -0.01
C PRO A 103 1.98 19.67 -0.99
N ALA A 104 0.89 18.92 -0.90
CA ALA A 104 0.54 17.85 -1.85
C ALA A 104 -0.11 18.38 -3.15
N GLY A 105 -0.50 19.66 -3.19
CA GLY A 105 -1.15 20.29 -4.35
C GLY A 105 -2.46 19.62 -4.74
N THR A 106 -2.71 19.49 -6.04
CA THR A 106 -3.85 18.72 -6.53
C THR A 106 -3.65 17.23 -6.23
N VAL A 107 -4.72 16.57 -5.81
CA VAL A 107 -4.78 15.13 -5.57
C VAL A 107 -5.91 14.55 -6.39
N ALA A 108 -5.65 13.47 -7.12
CA ALA A 108 -6.68 12.78 -7.88
C ALA A 108 -6.54 11.27 -7.76
N GLY A 109 -7.63 10.54 -8.02
CA GLY A 109 -7.57 9.09 -8.00
C GLY A 109 -8.92 8.43 -7.77
N VAL A 110 -8.86 7.17 -7.31
CA VAL A 110 -10.04 6.34 -7.07
C VAL A 110 -10.02 5.77 -5.65
N LEU A 111 -11.16 5.82 -4.98
CA LEU A 111 -11.39 5.26 -3.64
C LEU A 111 -12.46 4.17 -3.73
N LYS A 112 -12.20 3.00 -3.16
CA LYS A 112 -13.20 1.97 -2.92
C LYS A 112 -13.65 2.04 -1.46
N LEU A 113 -14.90 2.43 -1.24
CA LEU A 113 -15.53 2.53 0.07
C LEU A 113 -16.36 1.26 0.35
N GLU A 114 -16.37 0.79 1.59
CA GLU A 114 -17.28 -0.28 2.02
C GLU A 114 -18.72 0.24 2.00
N ILE A 115 -19.65 -0.54 1.47
CA ILE A 115 -21.08 -0.28 1.66
C ILE A 115 -21.52 -1.14 2.84
N VAL A 116 -21.87 -0.49 3.96
CA VAL A 116 -22.28 -1.16 5.21
C VAL A 116 -23.71 -1.70 5.11
N THR A 117 -24.49 -1.29 4.11
CA THR A 117 -25.86 -1.72 3.87
C THR A 117 -26.06 -2.26 2.45
N PRO A 118 -27.08 -3.11 2.20
CA PRO A 118 -27.35 -3.68 0.87
C PRO A 118 -27.89 -2.69 -0.17
N ASN A 119 -27.97 -1.40 0.13
CA ASN A 119 -28.55 -0.37 -0.74
C ASN A 119 -27.46 0.63 -1.19
N GLY A 120 -26.96 0.47 -2.42
CA GLY A 120 -25.74 1.13 -2.91
C GLY A 120 -25.80 2.64 -3.20
N ALA A 121 -26.97 3.27 -3.21
CA ALA A 121 -27.22 4.73 -3.20
C ALA A 121 -28.72 4.99 -3.42
N ALA A 122 -29.27 6.05 -2.80
CA ALA A 122 -30.60 6.57 -3.11
C ALA A 122 -30.49 8.00 -3.62
N LEU A 123 -31.33 8.33 -4.59
CA LEU A 123 -31.55 9.70 -5.05
C LEU A 123 -32.82 10.22 -4.36
N GLN A 124 -32.68 11.35 -3.66
CA GLN A 124 -33.81 12.05 -3.07
C GLN A 124 -34.22 13.19 -4.00
N SER A 125 -35.47 13.17 -4.48
CA SER A 125 -36.00 14.28 -5.26
C SER A 125 -36.43 15.45 -4.37
N ASN A 126 -36.18 16.67 -4.82
CA ASN A 126 -36.83 17.85 -4.28
C ASN A 126 -38.36 17.80 -4.55
N ALA A 127 -39.12 18.74 -3.96
CA ALA A 127 -40.58 18.71 -3.97
C ALA A 127 -41.21 18.80 -5.38
N ASP A 128 -40.49 19.37 -6.35
CA ASP A 128 -40.93 19.50 -7.74
C ASP A 128 -40.30 18.46 -8.70
N GLY A 129 -39.40 17.60 -8.20
CA GLY A 129 -38.74 16.55 -8.97
C GLY A 129 -37.71 17.03 -10.00
N SER A 130 -37.42 18.34 -10.07
CA SER A 130 -36.48 18.92 -11.04
C SER A 130 -35.02 18.69 -10.66
N ARG A 131 -34.74 18.50 -9.37
CA ARG A 131 -33.40 18.22 -8.85
C ARG A 131 -33.45 17.02 -7.94
N VAL A 132 -32.41 16.20 -8.05
CA VAL A 132 -32.20 15.09 -7.13
C VAL A 132 -30.88 15.29 -6.44
N ARG A 133 -30.91 15.21 -5.12
CA ARG A 133 -29.72 15.08 -4.32
C ARG A 133 -29.30 13.61 -4.40
N LEU A 134 -28.03 13.36 -4.71
CA LEU A 134 -27.43 12.09 -4.32
C LEU A 134 -27.46 12.07 -2.80
N GLU A 135 -28.36 11.29 -2.22
CA GLU A 135 -28.37 11.04 -0.79
C GLU A 135 -27.25 10.03 -0.51
N ALA A 136 -26.03 10.50 -0.80
CA ALA A 136 -24.82 9.81 -0.52
C ALA A 136 -24.64 9.84 1.00
N VAL A 137 -24.54 8.64 1.55
CA VAL A 137 -23.56 8.32 2.59
C VAL A 137 -23.96 8.60 4.04
N GLN A 138 -25.04 9.34 4.31
CA GLN A 138 -25.46 9.63 5.69
C GLN A 138 -26.62 8.76 6.20
N ASP A 139 -27.65 8.51 5.37
CA ASP A 139 -28.87 7.82 5.83
C ASP A 139 -29.02 6.39 5.31
N LEU A 140 -28.30 6.02 4.24
CA LEU A 140 -28.21 4.63 3.78
C LEU A 140 -27.05 3.87 4.39
N LEU A 141 -26.08 4.57 4.96
CA LEU A 141 -24.97 3.97 5.66
C LEU A 141 -25.08 4.48 7.09
N ASP A 142 -25.42 3.64 8.06
CA ASP A 142 -25.42 4.02 9.50
C ASP A 142 -24.07 4.64 9.93
N ARG A 143 -23.02 4.48 9.11
CA ARG A 143 -21.70 5.13 9.18
C ARG A 143 -21.18 5.38 7.78
N PRO A 144 -20.64 6.57 7.46
CA PRO A 144 -20.07 6.81 6.14
C PRO A 144 -18.96 5.77 5.89
N GLY A 145 -19.09 5.01 4.81
CA GLY A 145 -18.43 3.70 4.64
C GLY A 145 -16.91 3.78 4.79
N GLN A 146 -16.29 2.83 5.49
CA GLN A 146 -14.85 2.87 5.71
C GLN A 146 -14.09 2.71 4.38
N LEU A 147 -13.04 3.51 4.20
CA LEU A 147 -12.14 3.34 3.07
C LEU A 147 -11.49 1.96 3.11
N GLN A 148 -11.87 1.11 2.15
CA GLN A 148 -11.22 -0.18 1.97
C GLN A 148 -9.91 0.00 1.24
N LYS A 149 -9.93 0.71 0.11
CA LYS A 149 -8.82 0.79 -0.85
C LYS A 149 -8.76 2.14 -1.55
N SER A 150 -7.57 2.57 -1.89
CA SER A 150 -7.34 3.80 -2.63
C SER A 150 -6.16 3.66 -3.57
N ALA A 151 -6.23 4.36 -4.70
CA ALA A 151 -5.11 4.67 -5.55
C ALA A 151 -5.16 6.16 -5.85
N ILE A 152 -4.14 6.93 -5.46
CA ILE A 152 -4.10 8.39 -5.62
C ILE A 152 -2.78 8.87 -6.21
N VAL A 153 -2.86 9.86 -7.08
CA VAL A 153 -1.75 10.61 -7.68
C VAL A 153 -1.78 12.05 -7.17
N THR A 154 -0.60 12.68 -7.08
CA THR A 154 -0.44 14.04 -6.54
C THR A 154 0.65 14.77 -7.29
N SER A 155 0.69 16.10 -7.24
CA SER A 155 1.79 16.88 -7.83
C SER A 155 3.15 16.60 -7.19
N ALA A 156 3.18 16.03 -5.97
CA ALA A 156 4.40 15.67 -5.26
C ALA A 156 4.99 14.32 -5.70
N LEU A 157 4.29 13.56 -6.57
CA LEU A 157 4.74 12.30 -7.13
C LEU A 157 5.13 12.47 -8.59
N ALA A 158 6.12 11.69 -9.02
CA ALA A 158 6.40 11.52 -10.44
C ALA A 158 5.22 10.83 -11.15
N THR A 159 5.01 11.13 -12.44
CA THR A 159 3.81 10.76 -13.21
C THR A 159 3.58 9.24 -13.28
N GLU A 160 4.65 8.46 -13.24
CA GLU A 160 4.65 7.00 -13.24
C GLU A 160 4.31 6.37 -11.88
N ARG A 161 4.18 7.19 -10.82
CA ARG A 161 3.97 6.73 -9.44
C ARG A 161 2.57 7.02 -8.93
N VAL A 162 2.08 6.11 -8.08
CA VAL A 162 0.76 6.18 -7.45
C VAL A 162 0.81 5.68 -6.02
N PHE A 163 0.16 6.38 -5.10
CA PHE A 163 -0.01 5.89 -3.74
C PHE A 163 -1.18 4.92 -3.67
N CYS A 164 -0.88 3.68 -3.25
CA CYS A 164 -1.89 2.69 -2.95
C CYS A 164 -2.08 2.56 -1.44
N GLY A 165 -3.31 2.83 -0.98
CA GLY A 165 -3.71 2.61 0.40
C GLY A 165 -4.66 1.42 0.46
N ASP A 166 -4.35 0.41 1.24
CA ASP A 166 -5.27 -0.69 1.52
C ASP A 166 -5.31 -0.94 3.02
N GLN A 167 -6.49 -0.90 3.62
CA GLN A 167 -6.63 -1.33 5.02
C GLN A 167 -6.48 -2.87 5.16
N LEU A 168 -6.63 -3.60 4.05
CA LEU A 168 -6.60 -5.06 3.94
C LEU A 168 -5.43 -5.54 3.05
N TYR A 169 -4.27 -4.89 3.16
CA TYR A 169 -3.06 -5.04 2.31
C TYR A 169 -2.67 -6.50 1.98
N THR A 170 -2.99 -7.46 2.84
CA THR A 170 -2.65 -8.89 2.65
C THR A 170 -3.62 -9.66 1.75
N GLN A 171 -4.84 -9.18 1.47
CA GLN A 171 -5.88 -10.01 0.85
C GLN A 171 -6.42 -9.52 -0.51
N SER A 172 -5.99 -8.37 -1.02
CA SER A 172 -6.69 -7.76 -2.17
C SER A 172 -5.79 -7.30 -3.31
N LYS A 173 -4.98 -8.22 -3.84
CA LYS A 173 -4.15 -7.99 -5.03
C LYS A 173 -4.94 -7.62 -6.30
N TYR A 174 -6.25 -7.93 -6.34
CA TYR A 174 -7.09 -7.65 -7.51
C TYR A 174 -7.26 -6.16 -7.79
N PHE A 175 -7.36 -5.31 -6.75
CA PHE A 175 -7.61 -3.89 -6.91
C PHE A 175 -6.44 -3.17 -7.61
N PRO A 176 -5.20 -3.19 -7.06
CA PRO A 176 -4.08 -2.55 -7.75
C PRO A 176 -3.84 -3.17 -9.14
N ARG A 177 -3.95 -4.49 -9.27
CA ARG A 177 -3.79 -5.18 -10.56
C ARG A 177 -4.81 -4.71 -11.61
N SER A 178 -6.08 -4.55 -11.24
CA SER A 178 -7.12 -4.07 -12.16
C SER A 178 -6.86 -2.66 -12.67
N LEU A 179 -6.19 -1.85 -11.85
CA LEU A 179 -5.82 -0.46 -12.14
C LEU A 179 -4.43 -0.34 -12.77
N GLY A 180 -3.81 -1.45 -13.20
CA GLY A 180 -2.50 -1.40 -13.84
C GLY A 180 -1.38 -1.00 -12.88
N ILE A 181 -1.56 -1.21 -11.57
CA ILE A 181 -0.62 -0.79 -10.53
C ILE A 181 0.15 -2.00 -10.01
N GLN A 182 1.47 -1.87 -9.99
CA GLN A 182 2.38 -2.81 -9.36
C GLN A 182 2.78 -2.30 -7.98
N VAL A 183 2.25 -2.95 -6.94
CA VAL A 183 2.52 -2.58 -5.54
C VAL A 183 3.84 -3.18 -5.09
N HIS A 184 4.60 -2.40 -4.33
CA HIS A 184 5.83 -2.87 -3.70
C HIS A 184 5.60 -3.29 -2.25
N PRO A 185 6.40 -4.25 -1.76
CA PRO A 185 6.41 -4.55 -0.34
C PRO A 185 6.85 -3.34 0.47
N ARG A 186 6.36 -3.27 1.72
CA ARG A 186 6.80 -2.26 2.69
C ARG A 186 8.31 -2.36 2.92
N PRO A 187 8.98 -1.26 3.30
CA PRO A 187 10.44 -1.24 3.48
C PRO A 187 10.99 -2.41 4.30
N ARG A 188 10.37 -2.74 5.43
CA ARG A 188 10.78 -3.87 6.27
C ARG A 188 10.64 -5.22 5.56
N ALA A 189 9.53 -5.44 4.85
CA ALA A 189 9.26 -6.69 4.13
C ALA A 189 10.16 -6.82 2.89
N ALA A 190 10.45 -5.72 2.21
CA ALA A 190 11.39 -5.63 1.10
C ALA A 190 12.81 -6.01 1.54
N LEU A 191 13.26 -5.47 2.67
CA LEU A 191 14.58 -5.75 3.21
C LEU A 191 14.71 -7.18 3.75
N ALA A 192 13.69 -7.69 4.46
CA ALA A 192 13.65 -9.09 4.87
C ALA A 192 13.69 -10.04 3.66
N SER A 193 12.93 -9.71 2.61
CA SER A 193 12.92 -10.46 1.34
C SER A 193 14.29 -10.48 0.67
N MET A 194 15.00 -9.35 0.66
CA MET A 194 16.36 -9.29 0.12
C MET A 194 17.32 -10.17 0.92
N LEU A 195 17.29 -10.11 2.26
CA LEU A 195 18.17 -10.93 3.10
C LEU A 195 17.87 -12.43 2.98
N GLU A 196 16.61 -12.80 2.82
CA GLU A 196 16.20 -14.18 2.52
C GLU A 196 16.80 -14.66 1.20
N VAL A 197 16.57 -13.92 0.10
CA VAL A 197 17.13 -14.25 -1.22
C VAL A 197 18.67 -14.30 -1.17
N ALA A 198 19.30 -13.38 -0.45
CA ALA A 198 20.74 -13.35 -0.35
C ALA A 198 21.30 -14.56 0.42
N ARG A 199 20.60 -15.05 1.46
CA ARG A 199 20.97 -16.29 2.17
C ARG A 199 20.82 -17.52 1.27
N GLU A 200 19.90 -17.52 0.32
CA GLU A 200 19.78 -18.60 -0.67
C GLU A 200 20.92 -18.58 -1.70
N VAL A 201 21.30 -17.38 -2.17
CA VAL A 201 22.32 -17.20 -3.22
C VAL A 201 23.75 -17.31 -2.67
N ALA A 202 23.99 -16.78 -1.47
CA ALA A 202 25.30 -16.74 -0.82
C ALA A 202 25.14 -16.98 0.70
N PRO A 203 24.82 -18.22 1.12
CA PRO A 203 24.54 -18.55 2.52
C PRO A 203 25.67 -18.17 3.47
N GLU A 204 26.91 -18.27 3.02
CA GLU A 204 28.11 -17.93 3.78
C GLU A 204 28.23 -16.43 4.07
N LEU A 205 27.55 -15.57 3.31
CA LEU A 205 27.59 -14.11 3.49
C LEU A 205 26.45 -13.58 4.36
N GLY A 206 25.50 -14.42 4.79
CA GLY A 206 24.23 -13.96 5.36
C GLY A 206 24.36 -12.92 6.47
N GLY A 207 25.16 -13.20 7.51
CA GLY A 207 25.36 -12.29 8.64
C GLY A 207 26.14 -11.02 8.28
N VAL A 208 27.21 -11.17 7.50
CA VAL A 208 28.09 -10.05 7.10
C VAL A 208 27.35 -9.11 6.15
N LEU A 209 26.59 -9.64 5.21
CA LEU A 209 25.76 -8.88 4.29
C LEU A 209 24.62 -8.15 5.00
N ALA A 210 23.95 -8.81 5.94
CA ALA A 210 22.92 -8.17 6.76
C ALA A 210 23.47 -6.96 7.53
N ALA A 211 24.67 -7.08 8.11
CA ALA A 211 25.34 -5.96 8.76
C ALA A 211 25.72 -4.85 7.77
N ALA A 212 26.29 -5.19 6.62
CA ALA A 212 26.73 -4.22 5.62
C ALA A 212 25.56 -3.41 5.05
N VAL A 213 24.47 -4.06 4.64
CA VAL A 213 23.31 -3.41 4.03
C VAL A 213 22.68 -2.38 4.97
N ARG A 214 22.61 -2.65 6.28
CA ARG A 214 22.01 -1.73 7.27
C ARG A 214 22.70 -0.35 7.32
N THR A 215 23.92 -0.25 6.82
CA THR A 215 24.68 1.00 6.77
C THR A 215 24.68 1.64 5.38
N CYS A 216 23.90 1.10 4.44
CA CYS A 216 23.74 1.64 3.09
C CYS A 216 22.63 2.69 3.03
N SER A 217 22.72 3.55 2.02
CA SER A 217 21.67 4.52 1.73
C SER A 217 20.45 3.85 1.11
N ALA A 218 19.26 4.45 1.30
CA ALA A 218 18.06 4.00 0.61
C ALA A 218 18.19 4.23 -0.91
N GLY A 219 17.61 3.34 -1.71
CA GLY A 219 17.65 3.44 -3.17
C GLY A 219 17.18 2.18 -3.88
N GLY A 220 17.39 2.11 -5.19
CA GLY A 220 17.08 0.92 -5.97
C GLY A 220 17.93 -0.30 -5.55
N VAL A 221 17.38 -1.51 -5.68
CA VAL A 221 18.03 -2.76 -5.25
C VAL A 221 19.48 -2.86 -5.75
N LYS A 222 19.73 -2.62 -7.04
CA LYS A 222 21.08 -2.69 -7.62
C LYS A 222 22.05 -1.70 -6.98
N SER A 223 21.59 -0.48 -6.68
CA SER A 223 22.40 0.55 -6.03
C SER A 223 22.78 0.15 -4.60
N VAL A 224 21.82 -0.36 -3.84
CA VAL A 224 22.04 -0.78 -2.45
C VAL A 224 22.99 -1.99 -2.40
N LEU A 225 22.82 -2.97 -3.28
CA LEU A 225 23.72 -4.12 -3.38
C LEU A 225 25.14 -3.71 -3.78
N ALA A 226 25.28 -2.78 -4.73
CA ALA A 226 26.58 -2.25 -5.13
C ALA A 226 27.27 -1.49 -3.99
N GLU A 227 26.53 -0.76 -3.16
CA GLU A 227 27.07 -0.13 -1.97
C GLU A 227 27.49 -1.15 -0.91
N ALA A 228 26.69 -2.18 -0.68
CA ALA A 228 26.99 -3.27 0.26
C ALA A 228 28.25 -4.05 -0.18
N ALA A 229 28.44 -4.26 -1.49
CA ALA A 229 29.61 -4.94 -2.05
C ALA A 229 30.94 -4.23 -1.76
N LYS A 230 30.92 -2.91 -1.51
CA LYS A 230 32.12 -2.17 -1.08
C LYS A 230 32.61 -2.60 0.31
N LYS A 231 31.69 -3.13 1.15
CA LYS A 231 31.95 -3.58 2.52
C LYS A 231 32.08 -5.11 2.60
N VAL A 232 31.51 -5.83 1.64
CA VAL A 232 31.54 -7.29 1.51
C VAL A 232 32.05 -7.65 0.10
N PRO A 233 33.37 -7.67 -0.13
CA PRO A 233 33.96 -7.91 -1.45
C PRO A 233 33.52 -9.23 -2.11
N GLU A 234 33.15 -10.22 -1.31
CA GLU A 234 32.63 -11.53 -1.73
C GLU A 234 31.20 -11.46 -2.31
N LEU A 235 30.50 -10.33 -2.14
CA LEU A 235 29.26 -10.02 -2.84
C LEU A 235 29.58 -9.59 -4.28
N THR A 236 30.04 -10.55 -5.08
CA THR A 236 30.46 -10.31 -6.47
C THR A 236 29.32 -9.78 -7.35
N ALA A 237 29.66 -9.15 -8.47
CA ALA A 237 28.66 -8.63 -9.42
C ALA A 237 27.66 -9.70 -9.90
N VAL A 238 28.12 -10.95 -10.05
CA VAL A 238 27.25 -12.10 -10.41
C VAL A 238 26.20 -12.35 -9.33
N ARG A 239 26.59 -12.36 -8.06
CA ARG A 239 25.67 -12.54 -6.92
C ARG A 239 24.70 -11.36 -6.79
N GLN A 240 25.19 -10.14 -7.01
CA GLN A 240 24.33 -8.95 -6.99
C GLN A 240 23.24 -9.03 -8.06
N GLU A 241 23.60 -9.41 -9.29
CA GLU A 241 22.64 -9.55 -10.38
C GLU A 241 21.65 -10.69 -10.12
N GLU A 242 22.11 -11.83 -9.58
CA GLU A 242 21.23 -12.94 -9.22
C GLU A 242 20.22 -12.55 -8.13
N ILE A 243 20.67 -11.88 -7.06
CA ILE A 243 19.79 -11.38 -6.00
C ILE A 243 18.77 -10.39 -6.58
N ALA A 244 19.23 -9.42 -7.39
CA ALA A 244 18.35 -8.44 -8.01
C ALA A 244 17.31 -9.08 -8.94
N ALA A 245 17.72 -10.06 -9.76
CA ALA A 245 16.83 -10.78 -10.66
C ALA A 245 15.77 -11.59 -9.90
N ARG A 246 16.16 -12.34 -8.86
CA ARG A 246 15.22 -13.09 -8.01
C ARG A 246 14.22 -12.17 -7.30
N LEU A 247 14.67 -11.03 -6.80
CA LEU A 247 13.80 -10.02 -6.18
C LEU A 247 12.83 -9.39 -7.17
N GLY A 248 13.27 -9.13 -8.40
CA GLY A 248 12.44 -8.60 -9.48
C GLY A 248 11.40 -9.60 -9.99
N ALA A 249 11.68 -10.90 -9.90
CA ALA A 249 10.79 -11.98 -10.36
C ALA A 249 9.75 -12.43 -9.32
N ARG A 250 9.77 -11.89 -8.09
CA ARG A 250 8.76 -12.22 -7.06
C ARG A 250 7.37 -11.74 -7.47
N ALA A 251 6.33 -12.37 -6.91
CA ALA A 251 4.94 -11.93 -7.12
C ALA A 251 4.69 -10.47 -6.65
N GLU A 252 5.48 -10.00 -5.69
CA GLU A 252 5.60 -8.60 -5.28
C GLU A 252 7.06 -8.17 -5.46
N PRO A 253 7.43 -7.62 -6.63
CA PRO A 253 8.81 -7.28 -6.91
C PRO A 253 9.36 -6.23 -5.95
N VAL A 254 10.57 -6.47 -5.45
CA VAL A 254 11.33 -5.50 -4.66
C VAL A 254 12.17 -4.67 -5.63
N LEU A 255 11.82 -3.39 -5.80
CA LEU A 255 12.56 -2.47 -6.68
C LEU A 255 13.39 -1.46 -5.89
N GLU A 256 12.87 -1.01 -4.75
CA GLU A 256 13.51 -0.07 -3.83
C GLU A 256 13.76 -0.76 -2.48
N LEU A 257 14.88 -0.41 -1.86
CA LEU A 257 15.25 -0.81 -0.51
C LEU A 257 15.50 0.45 0.32
N ASP A 258 15.00 0.44 1.55
CA ASP A 258 15.35 1.44 2.55
C ASP A 258 15.99 0.72 3.75
N PRO A 259 17.33 0.50 3.70
CA PRO A 259 18.06 -0.17 4.76
C PRO A 259 18.08 0.55 6.10
N THR A 260 17.72 1.84 6.10
CA THR A 260 17.69 2.68 7.31
C THR A 260 16.47 2.37 8.20
N ARG A 261 15.47 1.65 7.68
CA ARG A 261 14.31 1.25 8.46
C ARG A 261 14.64 0.05 9.34
N ALA A 262 14.45 0.22 10.64
CA ALA A 262 14.68 -0.85 11.62
C ALA A 262 13.81 -2.08 11.29
N ILE A 263 14.45 -3.17 10.85
CA ILE A 263 13.83 -4.50 10.77
C ILE A 263 13.71 -5.02 12.20
N LYS A 264 12.56 -5.58 12.56
CA LYS A 264 12.48 -6.40 13.76
C LYS A 264 12.86 -7.84 13.40
N ALA A 265 13.88 -8.39 14.01
CA ALA A 265 14.08 -9.84 14.01
C ALA A 265 13.35 -10.45 15.19
N THR A 266 12.94 -11.71 15.01
CA THR A 266 12.30 -12.49 16.05
C THR A 266 12.96 -13.85 16.10
N TYR A 267 13.47 -14.22 17.28
CA TYR A 267 14.03 -15.54 17.56
C TYR A 267 13.03 -16.30 18.44
N LYS A 268 12.56 -17.47 17.96
CA LYS A 268 11.53 -18.27 18.65
C LYS A 268 12.10 -19.61 19.12
N ILE A 269 11.94 -19.91 20.39
CA ILE A 269 12.42 -21.14 21.06
C ILE A 269 11.25 -21.71 21.87
N GLY A 270 10.52 -22.67 21.29
CA GLY A 270 9.26 -23.14 21.88
C GLY A 270 8.28 -21.98 22.06
N ASP A 271 7.90 -21.70 23.32
CA ASP A 271 7.00 -20.61 23.70
C ASP A 271 7.72 -19.28 24.00
N ILE A 272 9.06 -19.28 24.03
CA ILE A 272 9.87 -18.08 24.26
C ILE A 272 10.09 -17.38 22.92
N THR A 273 9.79 -16.08 22.90
CA THR A 273 10.02 -15.22 21.74
C THR A 273 10.85 -14.02 22.15
N VAL A 274 12.03 -13.88 21.54
CA VAL A 274 12.87 -12.68 21.67
C VAL A 274 12.68 -11.86 20.40
N SER A 275 12.30 -10.59 20.55
CA SER A 275 12.12 -9.71 19.39
C SER A 275 12.75 -8.34 19.65
N GLY A 276 13.33 -7.77 18.61
CA GLY A 276 14.05 -6.49 18.69
C GLY A 276 14.56 -6.08 17.32
N PRO A 277 15.25 -4.94 17.21
CA PRO A 277 15.97 -4.58 16.00
C PRO A 277 16.86 -5.75 15.54
N ALA A 278 16.86 -6.06 14.24
CA ALA A 278 17.56 -7.23 13.72
C ALA A 278 19.06 -7.20 13.97
N SER A 279 19.66 -6.01 13.99
CA SER A 279 21.06 -5.80 14.39
C SER A 279 21.33 -6.31 15.79
N ASP A 280 20.46 -5.93 16.71
CA ASP A 280 20.62 -6.21 18.13
C ASP A 280 20.35 -7.69 18.37
N VAL A 281 19.32 -8.25 17.76
CA VAL A 281 19.02 -9.69 17.85
C VAL A 281 20.18 -10.54 17.29
N GLU A 282 20.78 -10.17 16.17
CA GLU A 282 21.89 -10.94 15.57
C GLU A 282 23.21 -10.80 16.34
N GLN A 283 23.46 -9.64 16.97
CA GLN A 283 24.67 -9.41 17.75
C GLN A 283 24.58 -9.92 19.19
N LEU A 284 23.41 -9.78 19.80
CA LEU A 284 23.20 -10.04 21.22
C LEU A 284 22.73 -11.47 21.49
N ILE A 285 22.17 -12.16 20.49
CA ILE A 285 21.70 -13.54 20.67
C ILE A 285 22.72 -14.52 20.09
N SER A 286 23.24 -15.39 20.95
CA SER A 286 24.04 -16.55 20.53
C SER A 286 23.32 -17.85 20.85
N VAL A 287 23.38 -18.80 19.91
CA VAL A 287 22.75 -20.13 20.06
C VAL A 287 23.80 -21.20 19.87
N CYS A 288 23.94 -22.07 20.86
CA CYS A 288 24.89 -23.17 20.83
C CYS A 288 24.28 -24.44 21.42
N GLU A 289 24.67 -25.58 20.87
CA GLU A 289 24.38 -26.86 21.47
C GLU A 289 25.36 -27.09 22.63
N SER A 290 24.82 -27.33 23.82
CA SER A 290 25.60 -27.64 25.00
C SER A 290 26.15 -29.07 24.89
N PRO A 291 27.27 -29.41 25.58
CA PRO A 291 27.87 -30.76 25.52
C PRO A 291 26.95 -31.91 25.94
N ASP A 292 25.83 -31.60 26.59
CA ASP A 292 24.79 -32.54 27.03
C ASP A 292 23.62 -32.66 26.03
N GLY A 293 23.75 -32.10 24.83
CA GLY A 293 22.74 -32.15 23.77
C GLY A 293 21.58 -31.16 23.95
N ARG A 294 21.68 -30.22 24.91
CA ARG A 294 20.66 -29.18 25.10
C ARG A 294 21.00 -27.92 24.32
N TRP A 295 20.01 -27.32 23.66
CA TRP A 295 20.15 -26.02 23.04
C TRP A 295 20.19 -24.91 24.09
N ARG A 296 21.21 -24.06 24.03
CA ARG A 296 21.36 -22.88 24.87
C ARG A 296 21.24 -21.64 24.00
N VAL A 297 20.43 -20.69 24.46
CA VAL A 297 20.34 -19.35 23.88
C VAL A 297 20.79 -18.35 24.93
N THR A 298 21.80 -17.57 24.60
CA THR A 298 22.34 -16.49 25.45
C THR A 298 21.92 -15.17 24.82
N ILE A 299 21.44 -14.24 25.65
CA ILE A 299 21.12 -12.86 25.24
C ILE A 299 22.03 -11.94 26.05
N ASP A 300 23.01 -11.34 25.40
CA ASP A 300 23.90 -10.37 26.01
C ASP A 300 23.25 -8.98 25.95
N SER A 301 23.28 -8.19 27.02
CA SER A 301 22.71 -6.84 27.00
C SER A 301 23.43 -5.91 27.96
N ASP A 302 23.73 -4.71 27.48
CA ASP A 302 24.29 -3.63 28.29
C ASP A 302 23.22 -2.91 29.15
N SER A 303 21.94 -3.26 28.93
CA SER A 303 20.82 -2.68 29.65
C SER A 303 20.29 -3.64 30.71
N GLN A 304 19.98 -3.11 31.90
CA GLN A 304 19.41 -3.92 32.97
C GLN A 304 18.01 -4.44 32.57
N PRO A 305 17.77 -5.77 32.57
CA PRO A 305 16.47 -6.33 32.21
C PRO A 305 15.38 -5.87 33.19
N ARG A 306 14.21 -5.53 32.66
CA ARG A 306 13.04 -5.11 33.45
C ARG A 306 11.90 -6.09 33.26
N LEU A 307 11.42 -6.66 34.36
CA LEU A 307 10.24 -7.52 34.37
C LEU A 307 8.97 -6.66 34.44
N ARG A 308 7.99 -6.92 33.57
CA ARG A 308 6.67 -6.30 33.60
C ARG A 308 5.60 -7.39 33.53
N TYR A 309 4.58 -7.28 34.36
CA TYR A 309 3.38 -8.10 34.31
C TYR A 309 2.29 -7.32 33.58
N HIS A 310 1.58 -7.98 32.66
CA HIS A 310 0.46 -7.43 31.89
C HIS A 310 -0.82 -8.18 32.22
#